data_AF-A0A7S0ZST9-F1
#
_entry.id   AF-A0A7S0ZST9-F1
#
_cell.length_a   1.000
_cell.length_b   1.000
_cell.length_c   1.000
_cell.angle_alpha   90.00
_cell.angle_beta   90.00
_cell.angle_gamma   90.00
#
_symmetry.space_group_name_H-M   'P 1'
#
loop_
_entity.id
_entity.type
_entity.pdbx_description
1 polymer ?
#
loop_
_entity_poly.entity_id
_entity_poly.type
_entity_poly.pdbx_seq_one_letter_code
_entity_poly.pdbx_strand_id
1 'polypeptide(L)'
;RWERRPTLRRVTSAESREISGSTVERHQRASPITMSRVSRGVLVPDSQLQNIFSVVRFVLIVGDIVTRPYFVALNVPMTSTVVAAMWFTASLWTLDLVSAFNTGVYQGGAVVLERSVIFSTY
;
A
#
# COMPACT_ATOMS: atom_id res chain seq x y z
N ARG A 1 38.22 33.09 19.94
CA ARG A 1 37.56 32.95 18.62
C ARG A 1 36.08 32.68 18.90
N TRP A 2 35.21 33.52 18.37
CA TRP A 2 33.95 33.92 18.97
C TRP A 2 32.85 32.85 19.02
N GLU A 3 32.38 32.58 20.24
CA GLU A 3 31.13 31.90 20.58
C GLU A 3 29.92 32.71 20.10
N ARG A 4 29.02 32.09 19.35
CA ARG A 4 27.66 32.62 19.15
C ARG A 4 26.69 31.69 19.87
N ARG A 5 26.19 32.17 21.01
CA ARG A 5 25.10 31.53 21.74
C ARG A 5 23.77 31.79 21.02
N PRO A 6 22.92 30.78 20.80
CA PRO A 6 21.56 31.00 20.34
C PRO A 6 20.73 31.59 21.49
N THR A 7 20.18 32.77 21.23
CA THR A 7 19.22 33.47 22.08
C THR A 7 17.92 32.67 22.15
N LEU A 8 17.66 32.10 23.32
CA LEU A 8 16.37 31.49 23.68
C LEU A 8 15.28 32.55 23.65
N ARG A 9 14.53 32.59 22.54
CA ARG A 9 13.35 33.43 22.38
C ARG A 9 12.20 32.80 23.15
N ARG A 10 11.86 33.41 24.29
CA ARG A 10 10.74 33.05 25.17
C ARG A 10 9.44 33.27 24.38
N VAL A 11 8.83 32.20 23.90
CA VAL A 11 7.52 32.24 23.24
C VAL A 11 6.46 32.39 24.32
N THR A 12 5.79 33.54 24.31
CA THR A 12 4.74 33.93 25.24
C THR A 12 3.46 33.13 24.98
N SER A 13 3.03 32.40 26.01
CA SER A 13 1.93 31.43 26.06
C SER A 13 0.50 32.04 26.05
N ALA A 14 0.28 33.21 25.44
CA ALA A 14 -0.99 33.94 25.59
C ALA A 14 -1.87 33.99 24.32
N GLU A 15 -1.39 33.53 23.17
CA GLU A 15 -2.10 33.61 21.89
C GLU A 15 -2.48 32.21 21.39
N SER A 16 -3.17 31.45 22.24
CA SER A 16 -3.47 30.02 21.98
C SER A 16 -4.94 29.67 22.20
N ARG A 17 -5.87 30.64 22.09
CA ARG A 17 -7.29 30.40 22.37
C ARG A 17 -8.33 31.00 21.43
N GLU A 18 -7.97 31.68 20.34
CA GLU A 18 -8.96 32.25 19.39
C GLU A 18 -8.78 31.84 17.93
N ILE A 19 -8.18 30.67 17.67
CA ILE A 19 -8.31 29.99 16.36
C ILE A 19 -8.94 28.62 16.60
N SER A 20 -10.07 28.65 17.31
CA SER A 20 -10.89 27.48 17.58
C SER A 20 -12.31 27.87 17.16
N GLY A 21 -12.69 27.57 15.91
CA GLY A 21 -14.11 27.65 15.57
C GLY A 21 -14.56 27.79 14.11
N SER A 22 -13.74 28.08 13.10
CA SER A 22 -14.35 28.46 11.79
C SER A 22 -13.67 28.07 10.47
N THR A 23 -12.59 27.29 10.46
CA THR A 23 -11.88 26.97 9.19
C THR A 23 -11.69 25.48 8.93
N VAL A 24 -12.57 24.62 9.45
CA VAL A 24 -12.54 23.16 9.16
C VAL A 24 -13.84 22.64 8.53
N GLU A 25 -14.83 23.49 8.27
CA GLU A 25 -16.06 23.09 7.53
C GLU A 25 -16.05 23.42 6.03
N ARG A 26 -15.03 24.13 5.53
CA ARG A 26 -15.17 24.77 4.21
C ARG A 26 -14.75 23.94 2.99
N HIS A 27 -14.26 22.71 3.13
CA HIS A 27 -13.87 21.88 1.99
C HIS A 27 -14.37 20.42 2.06
N GLN A 28 -15.52 20.20 2.70
CA GLN A 28 -16.45 19.14 2.26
C GLN A 28 -17.40 19.72 1.20
N ARG A 29 -16.83 20.32 0.16
CA ARG A 29 -17.56 20.45 -1.10
C ARG A 29 -17.61 19.03 -1.63
N ALA A 30 -18.73 18.34 -1.38
CA ALA A 30 -19.04 17.08 -2.01
C ALA A 30 -18.80 17.26 -3.51
N SER A 31 -17.63 16.83 -3.97
CA SER A 31 -17.34 16.75 -5.39
C SER A 31 -18.46 15.87 -5.92
N PRO A 32 -19.25 16.34 -6.90
CA PRO A 32 -20.24 15.49 -7.52
C PRO A 32 -19.51 14.21 -7.88
N ILE A 33 -20.09 13.06 -7.49
CA ILE A 33 -19.59 11.74 -7.82
C ILE A 33 -19.55 11.73 -9.35
N THR A 34 -18.43 12.17 -9.91
CA THR A 34 -18.18 12.12 -11.33
C THR A 34 -18.19 10.63 -11.56
N MET A 35 -19.24 10.12 -12.21
CA MET A 35 -19.29 8.75 -12.70
C MET A 35 -18.18 8.62 -13.75
N SER A 36 -16.93 8.58 -13.27
CA SER A 36 -15.78 8.23 -14.06
C SER A 36 -16.10 6.85 -14.62
N ARG A 37 -15.91 6.70 -15.92
CA ARG A 37 -16.16 5.44 -16.61
C ARG A 37 -15.47 4.34 -15.80
N VAL A 38 -16.27 3.46 -15.20
CA VAL A 38 -15.76 2.29 -14.48
C VAL A 38 -14.89 1.53 -15.47
N SER A 39 -13.58 1.55 -15.25
CA SER A 39 -12.63 0.87 -16.13
C SER A 39 -12.88 -0.62 -15.97
N ARG A 40 -13.29 -1.29 -17.06
CA ARG A 40 -13.45 -2.75 -17.05
C ARG A 40 -12.11 -3.38 -16.68
N GLY A 41 -12.12 -4.29 -15.71
CA GLY A 41 -10.94 -5.00 -15.26
C GLY A 41 -10.12 -4.31 -14.16
N VAL A 42 -10.67 -3.32 -13.45
CA VAL A 42 -10.12 -2.87 -12.17
C VAL A 42 -10.91 -3.52 -11.03
N LEU A 43 -10.20 -4.17 -10.11
CA LEU A 43 -10.76 -4.83 -8.94
C LEU A 43 -11.01 -3.82 -7.83
N VAL A 44 -12.15 -3.97 -7.16
CA VAL A 44 -12.48 -3.20 -5.97
C VAL A 44 -11.65 -3.76 -4.80
N PRO A 45 -10.92 -2.91 -4.06
CA PRO A 45 -10.02 -3.36 -2.98
C PRO A 45 -10.75 -4.13 -1.87
N ASP A 46 -12.01 -3.80 -1.59
CA ASP A 46 -12.85 -4.48 -0.57
C ASP A 46 -13.66 -5.67 -1.14
N SER A 47 -13.26 -6.21 -2.29
CA SER A 47 -13.95 -7.37 -2.87
C SER A 47 -13.58 -8.66 -2.13
N GLN A 48 -14.55 -9.58 -2.00
CA GLN A 48 -14.30 -10.92 -1.43
C GLN A 48 -13.18 -11.67 -2.16
N LEU A 49 -13.07 -11.47 -3.48
CA LEU A 49 -12.00 -12.04 -4.29
C LEU A 49 -10.62 -11.53 -3.84
N GLN A 50 -10.50 -10.23 -3.57
CA GLN A 50 -9.26 -9.66 -3.06
C GLN A 50 -8.89 -10.21 -1.67
N ASN A 51 -9.88 -10.47 -0.81
CA ASN A 51 -9.64 -11.12 0.48
C ASN A 51 -9.13 -12.56 0.32
N ILE A 52 -9.72 -13.34 -0.58
CA ILE A 52 -9.24 -14.70 -0.88
C ILE A 52 -7.80 -14.64 -1.40
N PHE A 53 -7.50 -13.74 -2.34
CA PHE A 53 -6.14 -13.56 -2.84
C PHE A 53 -5.17 -13.12 -1.73
N SER A 54 -5.61 -12.27 -0.81
CA SER A 54 -4.79 -11.82 0.32
C SER A 54 -4.42 -12.98 1.25
N VAL A 55 -5.37 -13.89 1.54
CA VAL A 55 -5.10 -15.10 2.32
C VAL A 55 -4.13 -16.03 1.58
N VAL A 56 -4.34 -16.25 0.28
CA VAL A 56 -3.42 -17.08 -0.53
C VAL A 56 -2.01 -16.49 -0.54
N ARG A 57 -1.87 -15.18 -0.76
CA ARG A 57 -0.57 -14.47 -0.70
C ARG A 57 0.09 -14.64 0.66
N PHE A 58 -0.65 -14.48 1.74
CA PHE A 58 -0.13 -14.67 3.09
C PHE A 58 0.43 -16.08 3.28
N VAL A 59 -0.30 -17.11 2.85
CA VAL A 59 0.17 -18.50 2.92
C VAL A 59 1.44 -18.71 2.09
N LEU A 60 1.51 -18.14 0.88
CA LEU A 60 2.71 -18.21 0.04
C LEU A 60 3.93 -17.52 0.68
N ILE A 61 3.74 -16.36 1.31
CA ILE A 61 4.81 -15.64 2.04
C ILE A 61 5.33 -16.49 3.18
N VAL A 62 4.44 -17.03 4.01
CA VAL A 62 4.84 -17.89 5.15
C VAL A 62 5.60 -19.11 4.64
N GLY A 63 5.13 -19.73 3.55
CA GLY A 63 5.82 -20.81 2.86
C GLY A 63 7.23 -20.43 2.43
N ASP A 64 7.41 -19.30 1.75
CA ASP A 64 8.71 -18.82 1.28
C ASP A 64 9.66 -18.48 2.43
N ILE A 65 9.16 -17.84 3.50
CA ILE A 65 9.94 -17.48 4.69
C ILE A 65 10.46 -18.73 5.40
N VAL A 66 9.69 -19.81 5.46
CA VAL A 66 10.12 -21.07 6.10
C VAL A 66 11.05 -21.86 5.16
N THR A 67 10.70 -21.93 3.88
CA THR A 67 11.33 -22.83 2.92
C THR A 67 12.71 -22.34 2.47
N ARG A 68 12.88 -21.04 2.22
CA ARG A 68 14.18 -20.48 1.79
C ARG A 68 15.31 -20.70 2.80
N PRO A 69 15.19 -20.35 4.09
CA PRO A 69 16.26 -20.61 5.04
C PRO A 69 16.47 -22.11 5.26
N TYR A 70 15.45 -22.95 5.16
CA TYR A 70 15.61 -24.41 5.23
C TYR A 70 16.54 -24.93 4.12
N PHE A 71 16.33 -24.51 2.87
CA PHE A 71 17.20 -24.89 1.76
C PHE A 71 18.63 -24.39 1.94
N VAL A 72 18.80 -23.15 2.40
CA VAL A 72 20.13 -22.54 2.60
C VAL A 72 20.87 -23.15 3.79
N ALA A 73 20.20 -23.34 4.93
CA ALA A 73 20.84 -23.79 6.16
C ALA A 73 21.25 -25.26 6.12
N LEU A 74 20.44 -26.11 5.46
CA LEU A 74 20.69 -27.55 5.41
C LEU A 74 21.34 -28.02 4.10
N ASN A 75 21.65 -27.10 3.18
CA ASN A 75 22.20 -27.41 1.85
C ASN A 75 21.43 -28.53 1.15
N VAL A 76 20.09 -28.48 1.22
CA VAL A 76 19.23 -29.54 0.67
C VAL A 76 19.41 -29.60 -0.85
N PRO A 77 19.66 -30.78 -1.44
CA PRO A 77 19.85 -30.91 -2.87
C PRO A 77 18.60 -30.47 -3.63
N MET A 78 18.80 -29.60 -4.63
CA MET A 78 17.73 -29.11 -5.49
C MET A 78 17.30 -30.19 -6.46
N THR A 79 16.22 -30.88 -6.14
CA THR A 79 15.58 -31.83 -7.07
C THR A 79 14.77 -31.09 -8.12
N SER A 80 14.52 -31.72 -9.27
CA SER A 80 13.69 -31.14 -10.34
C SER A 80 12.31 -30.72 -9.86
N THR A 81 11.72 -31.47 -8.91
CA THR A 81 10.43 -31.13 -8.29
C THR A 81 10.50 -29.85 -7.47
N VAL A 82 11.56 -29.65 -6.69
CA VAL A 82 11.77 -28.42 -5.91
C VAL A 82 11.94 -27.22 -6.84
N VAL A 83 12.75 -27.37 -7.88
CA VAL A 83 12.96 -26.31 -8.87
C VAL A 83 11.65 -25.94 -9.57
N ALA A 84 10.83 -26.93 -9.96
CA ALA A 84 9.52 -26.69 -10.55
C ALA A 84 8.59 -25.93 -9.59
N ALA A 85 8.58 -26.31 -8.30
CA ALA A 85 7.80 -25.60 -7.28
C ALA A 85 8.26 -24.15 -7.10
N MET A 86 9.57 -23.87 -7.14
CA MET A 86 10.10 -22.51 -7.08
C MET A 86 9.70 -21.66 -8.30
N TRP A 87 9.69 -22.23 -9.49
CA TRP A 87 9.21 -21.52 -10.69
C TRP A 87 7.71 -21.27 -10.64
N PHE A 88 6.95 -22.22 -10.10
CA PHE A 88 5.52 -22.04 -9.88
C PHE A 88 5.23 -20.91 -8.89
N THR A 89 5.91 -20.86 -7.74
CA THR A 89 5.75 -19.77 -6.76
C THR A 89 6.19 -18.42 -7.34
N ALA A 90 7.29 -18.38 -8.10
CA ALA A 90 7.73 -17.17 -8.80
C ALA A 90 6.70 -16.66 -9.82
N SER A 91 6.01 -17.57 -10.51
CA SER A 91 4.93 -17.24 -11.44
C SER A 91 3.72 -16.65 -10.70
N LEU A 92 3.36 -17.20 -9.53
CA LEU A 92 2.31 -16.64 -8.68
C LEU A 92 2.67 -15.23 -8.18
N TRP A 93 3.94 -15.00 -7.81
CA TRP A 93 4.42 -13.67 -7.45
C TRP A 93 4.34 -12.66 -8.61
N THR A 94 4.56 -13.12 -9.83
CA THR A 94 4.43 -12.28 -11.02
C THR A 94 2.95 -11.91 -11.26
N LEU A 95 2.06 -12.88 -11.13
CA LEU A 95 0.61 -12.64 -11.22
C LEU A 95 0.11 -11.71 -10.12
N ASP A 96 0.66 -11.85 -8.91
CA ASP A 96 0.37 -10.97 -7.78
C ASP A 96 0.71 -9.51 -8.09
N LEU A 97 1.93 -9.27 -8.58
CA LEU A 97 2.39 -7.95 -8.99
C LEU A 97 1.48 -7.36 -10.09
N VAL A 98 1.12 -8.15 -11.10
CA VAL A 98 0.19 -7.73 -12.16
C VAL A 98 -1.21 -7.40 -11.60
N SER A 99 -1.66 -8.14 -10.60
CA SER A 99 -2.95 -7.88 -9.95
C SER A 99 -2.95 -6.58 -9.12
N ALA A 100 -1.80 -6.21 -8.54
CA ALA A 100 -1.66 -4.97 -7.77
C ALA A 100 -1.92 -3.73 -8.65
N PHE A 101 -1.44 -3.73 -9.91
CA PHE A 101 -1.73 -2.67 -10.89
C PHE A 101 -3.19 -2.62 -11.35
N ASN A 102 -3.93 -3.71 -11.16
CA ASN A 102 -5.35 -3.80 -11.49
C ASN A 102 -6.25 -3.58 -10.28
N THR A 103 -5.70 -3.28 -9.09
CA THR A 103 -6.49 -3.05 -7.88
C THR A 103 -6.64 -1.54 -7.63
N GLY A 104 -7.86 -1.09 -7.33
CA GLY A 104 -8.14 0.31 -7.01
C GLY A 104 -7.45 0.77 -5.72
N VAL A 105 -7.24 2.08 -5.60
CA VAL A 105 -6.61 2.70 -4.42
C VAL A 105 -7.61 3.58 -3.66
N TYR A 106 -7.49 3.65 -2.33
CA TYR A 106 -8.25 4.59 -1.52
C TYR A 106 -7.50 5.92 -1.45
N GLN A 107 -8.10 7.00 -1.96
CA GLN A 107 -7.55 8.36 -1.87
C GLN A 107 -8.60 9.28 -1.23
N GLY A 108 -8.27 9.85 -0.07
CA GLY A 108 -9.17 10.76 0.65
C GLY A 108 -10.48 10.12 1.12
N GLY A 109 -10.49 8.81 1.40
CA GLY A 109 -11.69 8.07 1.82
C GLY A 109 -12.60 7.60 0.69
N ALA A 110 -12.28 7.91 -0.56
CA ALA A 110 -12.99 7.42 -1.74
C ALA A 110 -12.15 6.38 -2.50
N VAL A 111 -12.82 5.38 -3.10
CA VAL A 111 -12.17 4.41 -3.99
C VAL A 111 -11.96 5.06 -5.35
N VAL A 112 -10.70 5.19 -5.77
CA VAL A 112 -10.32 5.66 -7.10
C VAL A 112 -9.94 4.45 -7.96
N LEU A 113 -10.69 4.25 -9.05
CA LEU A 113 -10.50 3.15 -10.01
C LEU A 113 -9.82 3.60 -11.30
N GLU A 114 -9.31 4.83 -11.35
CA GLU A 114 -8.65 5.37 -12.53
C GLU A 114 -7.22 4.81 -12.67
N ARG A 115 -6.94 4.12 -13.79
CA ARG A 115 -5.63 3.48 -14.01
C ARG A 115 -4.47 4.46 -13.97
N SER A 116 -4.64 5.68 -14.52
CA SER A 116 -3.62 6.74 -14.49
C SER A 116 -3.19 7.07 -13.06
N VAL A 117 -4.16 7.20 -12.15
CA VAL A 117 -3.93 7.50 -10.74
C VAL A 117 -3.25 6.31 -10.05
N ILE A 118 -3.72 5.09 -10.32
CA ILE A 118 -3.11 3.85 -9.80
C ILE A 118 -1.63 3.77 -10.21
N PHE A 119 -1.32 3.96 -11.49
CA PHE A 119 0.05 3.94 -12.00
C PHE A 119 0.95 5.06 -11.44
N SER A 120 0.39 6.21 -11.09
CA SER A 120 1.17 7.27 -10.44
C SER A 120 1.43 7.03 -8.94
N THR A 121 0.64 6.13 -8.33
CA THR A 121 0.70 5.84 -6.90
C THR A 121 1.71 4.73 -6.58
N TYR A 122 1.89 3.79 -7.51
CA TYR A 122 2.88 2.71 -7.43
C TYR A 122 4.19 3.11 -8.10
#